data_AF-A0A6P2NRY5-F1
#
_entry.id   AF-A0A6P2NRY5-F1
#
_cell.length_a   1.000
_cell.length_b   1.000
_cell.length_c   1.000
_cell.angle_alpha   90.00
_cell.angle_beta   90.00
_cell.angle_gamma   90.00
#
_symmetry.space_group_name_H-M   'P 1'
#
loop_
_entity.id
_entity.type
_entity.pdbx_description
1 polymer ?
#
loop_
_entity_poly.entity_id
_entity_poly.type
_entity_poly.pdbx_seq_one_letter_code
_entity_poly.pdbx_strand_id
1 'polypeptide(L)'
;MIGKKQLALTLCLLGSVVSAHAAGTATVVCSKTANPVPLLQVAYSTGPDAGTPGLFWFGVISQDMTLGSVLTPKGWQTYTGGLYPFQARYDNGLPPTITLTLPFPDGNQTTGAYVGYSVYAGQGVYSSAMRQKVADRRTALNNVKPDMVAKGRWRPEFDSDDTYIWSLIQKDMKDNNKYGPILTIPFVDCTPAETGGGG
;
A
#
# COMPACT_ATOMS: atom_id res chain seq x y z
N MET A 1 45.75 -47.26 -10.52
CA MET A 1 45.87 -45.79 -10.44
C MET A 1 44.72 -45.15 -11.22
N ILE A 2 44.07 -44.18 -10.56
CA ILE A 2 43.21 -43.11 -11.10
C ILE A 2 41.81 -43.53 -11.59
N GLY A 3 40.83 -43.31 -10.70
CA GLY A 3 39.42 -43.38 -10.99
C GLY A 3 38.87 -42.13 -11.67
N LYS A 4 37.69 -42.26 -12.27
CA LYS A 4 36.85 -41.16 -12.72
C LYS A 4 35.52 -41.21 -11.97
N LYS A 5 35.42 -40.44 -10.90
CA LYS A 5 34.14 -40.09 -10.28
C LYS A 5 33.55 -38.94 -11.12
N GLN A 6 32.43 -39.18 -11.78
CA GLN A 6 31.65 -38.12 -12.41
C GLN A 6 31.02 -37.27 -11.29
N LEU A 7 31.53 -36.05 -11.13
CA LEU A 7 30.94 -35.04 -10.25
C LEU A 7 29.73 -34.44 -10.99
N ALA A 8 28.53 -34.66 -10.46
CA ALA A 8 27.34 -33.95 -10.86
C ALA A 8 27.48 -32.47 -10.44
N LEU A 9 27.49 -31.56 -11.40
CA LEU A 9 27.51 -30.12 -11.16
C LEU A 9 26.06 -29.68 -10.90
N THR A 10 25.63 -29.72 -9.64
CA THR A 10 24.38 -29.10 -9.20
C THR A 10 24.51 -27.60 -9.31
N LEU A 11 23.96 -27.02 -10.38
CA LEU A 11 23.84 -25.59 -10.57
C LEU A 11 22.79 -25.07 -9.58
N CYS A 12 23.22 -24.59 -8.41
CA CYS A 12 22.37 -23.80 -7.52
C CYS A 12 21.98 -22.52 -8.26
N LEU A 13 20.76 -22.49 -8.81
CA LEU A 13 20.08 -21.22 -9.10
C LEU A 13 19.86 -20.50 -7.77
N LEU A 14 20.85 -19.70 -7.37
CA LEU A 14 20.64 -18.59 -6.46
C LEU A 14 19.77 -17.58 -7.22
N GLY A 15 18.46 -17.82 -7.22
CA GLY A 15 17.50 -16.78 -7.54
C GLY A 15 17.72 -15.67 -6.52
N SER A 16 18.35 -14.59 -6.95
CA SER A 16 18.35 -13.35 -6.21
C SER A 16 16.89 -13.01 -5.91
N VAL A 17 16.49 -13.15 -4.65
CA VAL A 17 15.28 -12.51 -4.15
C VAL A 17 15.53 -11.02 -4.30
N VAL A 18 15.12 -10.46 -5.44
CA VAL A 18 15.03 -9.01 -5.58
C VAL A 18 13.99 -8.60 -4.55
N SER A 19 14.43 -8.09 -3.41
CA SER A 19 13.58 -7.38 -2.48
C SER A 19 13.02 -6.19 -3.26
N ALA A 20 11.78 -6.33 -3.73
CA ALA A 20 11.04 -5.29 -4.41
C ALA A 20 10.87 -4.13 -3.42
N HIS A 21 11.82 -3.20 -3.44
CA HIS A 21 11.62 -1.89 -2.85
C HIS A 21 10.43 -1.24 -3.55
N ALA A 22 9.71 -0.38 -2.82
CA ALA A 22 8.50 0.29 -3.31
C ALA A 22 8.74 0.87 -4.72
N ALA A 23 7.98 0.39 -5.71
CA ALA A 23 8.23 0.62 -7.13
C ALA A 23 7.67 1.97 -7.60
N GLY A 24 7.78 3.01 -6.77
CA GLY A 24 7.20 4.31 -7.01
C GLY A 24 8.18 5.46 -6.83
N THR A 25 7.84 6.58 -7.45
CA THR A 25 8.49 7.87 -7.31
C THR A 25 7.49 8.88 -6.78
N ALA A 26 7.93 9.77 -5.91
CA ALA A 26 7.13 10.93 -5.51
C ALA A 26 7.97 12.22 -5.52
N THR A 27 7.30 13.33 -5.77
CA THR A 27 7.88 14.68 -5.73
C THR A 27 6.93 15.64 -5.02
N VAL A 28 7.48 16.67 -4.40
CA VAL A 28 6.70 17.77 -3.81
C VAL A 28 6.77 18.98 -4.75
N VAL A 29 5.62 19.52 -5.13
CA VAL A 29 5.52 20.73 -5.97
C VAL A 29 4.48 21.70 -5.41
N CYS A 30 4.63 23.00 -5.63
CA CYS A 30 3.59 23.95 -5.23
C CYS A 30 2.40 23.92 -6.22
N SER A 31 1.17 23.98 -5.69
CA SER A 31 -0.04 24.12 -6.51
C SER A 31 -0.03 25.44 -7.27
N LYS A 32 -0.66 25.47 -8.45
CA LYS A 32 -0.78 26.68 -9.27
C LYS A 32 -2.09 27.42 -8.97
N THR A 33 -2.25 27.85 -7.71
CA THR A 33 -3.46 28.52 -7.18
C THR A 33 -3.10 29.87 -6.55
N ALA A 34 -4.10 30.74 -6.31
CA ALA A 34 -3.87 32.05 -5.67
C ALA A 34 -3.28 31.93 -4.26
N ASN A 35 -3.67 30.89 -3.52
CA ASN A 35 -3.04 30.45 -2.28
C ASN A 35 -2.37 29.10 -2.56
N PRO A 36 -1.07 29.07 -2.88
CA PRO A 36 -0.37 27.84 -3.25
C PRO A 36 -0.12 26.98 -2.00
N VAL A 37 -0.24 25.66 -2.17
CA VAL A 37 0.09 24.66 -1.15
C VAL A 37 0.98 23.57 -1.75
N PRO A 38 1.84 22.91 -0.95
CA PRO A 38 2.61 21.77 -1.42
C PRO A 38 1.69 20.60 -1.79
N LEU A 39 1.94 20.02 -2.95
CA LEU A 39 1.27 18.83 -3.48
C LEU A 39 2.27 17.69 -3.56
N LEU A 40 1.86 16.52 -3.08
CA LEU A 40 2.51 15.24 -3.37
C LEU A 40 2.05 14.76 -4.73
N GLN A 41 2.99 14.68 -5.67
CA GLN A 41 2.81 14.03 -6.96
C GLN A 41 3.48 12.67 -6.91
N VAL A 42 2.71 11.62 -7.17
CA VAL A 42 3.12 10.23 -6.99
C VAL A 42 2.86 9.47 -8.26
N ALA A 43 3.83 8.66 -8.68
CA ALA A 43 3.67 7.64 -9.69
C ALA A 43 4.17 6.31 -9.11
N TYR A 44 3.30 5.33 -8.99
CA TYR A 44 3.60 4.04 -8.39
C TYR A 44 3.39 2.92 -9.41
N SER A 45 4.44 2.18 -9.75
CA SER A 45 4.35 1.01 -10.63
C SER A 45 3.86 -0.20 -9.84
N THR A 46 2.86 -0.89 -10.37
CA THR A 46 2.39 -2.17 -9.78
C THR A 46 3.16 -3.37 -10.34
N GLY A 47 4.03 -3.15 -11.33
CA GLY A 47 4.91 -4.17 -11.89
C GLY A 47 4.16 -5.45 -12.31
N PRO A 48 4.58 -6.64 -11.83
CA PRO A 48 3.95 -7.91 -12.20
C PRO A 48 2.55 -8.10 -11.61
N ASP A 49 2.15 -7.27 -10.63
CA ASP A 49 0.83 -7.33 -10.01
C ASP A 49 -0.26 -6.64 -10.87
N ALA A 50 0.12 -5.92 -11.93
CA ALA A 50 -0.80 -5.25 -12.83
C ALA A 50 -1.86 -6.22 -13.40
N GLY A 51 -3.12 -5.78 -13.43
CA GLY A 51 -4.26 -6.59 -13.85
C GLY A 51 -4.78 -7.58 -12.81
N THR A 52 -4.09 -7.78 -11.69
CA THR A 52 -4.58 -8.63 -10.59
C THR A 52 -5.39 -7.79 -9.61
N PRO A 53 -6.60 -8.22 -9.18
CA PRO A 53 -7.37 -7.49 -8.19
C PRO A 53 -6.57 -7.26 -6.91
N GLY A 54 -6.73 -6.10 -6.28
CA GLY A 54 -5.87 -5.75 -5.15
C GLY A 54 -6.27 -4.49 -4.41
N LEU A 55 -5.46 -4.16 -3.41
CA LEU A 55 -5.58 -2.94 -2.61
C LEU A 55 -4.28 -2.14 -2.73
N PHE A 56 -4.40 -0.83 -2.63
CA PHE A 56 -3.27 0.10 -2.60
C PHE A 56 -3.28 0.90 -1.31
N TRP A 57 -2.09 1.12 -0.74
CA TRP A 57 -1.85 1.87 0.48
C TRP A 57 -0.96 3.06 0.19
N PHE A 58 -1.25 4.17 0.85
CA PHE A 58 -0.47 5.39 0.74
C PHE A 58 -0.49 6.12 2.08
N GLY A 59 0.66 6.66 2.49
CA GLY A 59 0.76 7.38 3.74
C GLY A 59 2.00 8.24 3.85
N VAL A 60 2.01 9.13 4.84
CA VAL A 60 3.16 9.90 5.30
C VAL A 60 3.45 9.44 6.72
N ILE A 61 4.65 8.91 6.96
CA ILE A 61 5.04 8.26 8.21
C ILE A 61 6.31 8.92 8.75
N SER A 62 6.34 9.24 10.04
CA SER A 62 7.51 9.77 10.73
C SER A 62 8.66 8.75 10.75
N GLN A 63 9.89 9.23 10.94
CA GLN A 63 11.08 8.36 10.93
C GLN A 63 11.07 7.30 12.04
N ASP A 64 10.55 7.67 13.22
CA ASP A 64 10.39 6.78 14.36
C ASP A 64 9.17 5.86 14.24
N MET A 65 8.40 5.97 13.14
CA MET A 65 7.18 5.22 12.85
C MET A 65 6.07 5.37 13.91
N THR A 66 6.13 6.42 14.73
CA THR A 66 5.15 6.67 15.81
C THR A 66 3.99 7.56 15.35
N LEU A 67 4.24 8.44 14.37
CA LEU A 67 3.26 9.37 13.82
C LEU A 67 3.05 9.05 12.34
N GLY A 68 1.80 9.06 11.91
CA GLY A 68 1.50 8.86 10.50
C GLY A 68 0.14 9.37 10.10
N SER A 69 0.06 9.89 8.89
CA SER A 69 -1.19 10.13 8.19
C SER A 69 -1.30 9.13 7.05
N VAL A 70 -2.33 8.30 7.07
CA VAL A 70 -2.63 7.36 5.99
C VAL A 70 -3.76 7.93 5.14
N LEU A 71 -3.64 7.78 3.82
CA LEU A 71 -4.68 8.19 2.91
C LEU A 71 -5.69 7.06 2.77
N THR A 72 -6.96 7.37 2.99
CA THR A 72 -8.08 6.44 2.83
C THR A 72 -9.03 6.95 1.73
N PRO A 73 -10.01 6.16 1.27
CA PRO A 73 -11.07 6.67 0.40
C PRO A 73 -11.83 7.88 0.96
N LYS A 74 -11.77 8.09 2.29
CA LYS A 74 -12.41 9.22 2.98
C LYS A 74 -11.47 10.43 3.18
N GLY A 75 -10.25 10.37 2.67
CA GLY A 75 -9.20 11.37 2.87
C GLY A 75 -8.16 10.96 3.90
N TRP A 76 -7.34 11.92 4.30
CA TRP A 76 -6.26 11.74 5.28
C TRP A 76 -6.81 11.38 6.65
N GLN A 77 -6.20 10.39 7.29
CA GLN A 77 -6.53 9.95 8.64
C GLN A 77 -5.26 9.75 9.46
N THR A 78 -5.30 10.17 10.72
CA THR A 78 -4.23 9.83 11.68
C THR A 78 -4.21 8.32 11.90
N TYR A 79 -3.04 7.71 11.72
CA TYR A 79 -2.84 6.30 11.95
C TYR A 79 -2.28 6.09 13.36
N THR A 80 -3.03 5.36 14.19
CA THR A 80 -2.69 5.06 15.59
C THR A 80 -2.28 3.61 15.81
N GLY A 81 -2.09 2.83 14.74
CA GLY A 81 -1.72 1.41 14.77
C GLY A 81 -2.80 0.47 14.22
N GLY A 82 -2.49 -0.84 14.18
CA GLY A 82 -3.39 -1.89 13.68
C GLY A 82 -3.15 -2.32 12.23
N LEU A 83 -4.24 -2.62 11.51
CA LEU A 83 -4.18 -2.86 10.07
C LEU A 83 -4.08 -1.51 9.37
N TYR A 84 -3.13 -1.36 8.42
CA TYR A 84 -3.05 -0.16 7.60
C TYR A 84 -4.36 0.01 6.79
N PRO A 85 -5.05 1.14 6.92
CA PRO A 85 -6.17 1.49 6.05
C PRO A 85 -5.70 1.60 4.60
N PHE A 86 -6.38 0.93 3.68
CA PHE A 86 -6.07 1.07 2.25
C PHE A 86 -6.61 2.39 1.72
N GLN A 87 -5.95 2.93 0.70
CA GLN A 87 -6.32 4.13 -0.03
C GLN A 87 -7.33 3.85 -1.14
N ALA A 88 -7.12 2.76 -1.89
CA ALA A 88 -7.97 2.38 -3.00
C ALA A 88 -8.10 0.86 -3.09
N ARG A 89 -9.24 0.45 -3.65
CA ARG A 89 -9.58 -0.93 -3.98
C ARG A 89 -9.74 -1.05 -5.48
N TYR A 90 -9.15 -2.10 -6.05
CA TYR A 90 -9.16 -2.37 -7.48
C TYR A 90 -9.71 -3.78 -7.72
N ASP A 91 -11.04 -3.89 -7.84
CA ASP A 91 -11.71 -5.19 -8.02
C ASP A 91 -11.45 -5.83 -9.38
N ASN A 92 -11.24 -5.02 -10.41
CA ASN A 92 -11.04 -5.47 -11.79
C ASN A 92 -9.56 -5.55 -12.19
N GLY A 93 -8.64 -5.43 -11.23
CA GLY A 93 -7.22 -5.42 -11.49
C GLY A 93 -6.55 -4.09 -11.17
N LEU A 94 -5.36 -4.17 -10.57
CA LEU A 94 -4.50 -3.02 -10.35
C LEU A 94 -4.07 -2.42 -11.70
N PRO A 95 -4.11 -1.09 -11.87
CA PRO A 95 -3.57 -0.46 -13.07
C PRO A 95 -2.03 -0.63 -13.09
N PRO A 96 -1.38 -0.64 -14.27
CA PRO A 96 0.08 -0.73 -14.37
C PRO A 96 0.83 0.39 -13.63
N THR A 97 0.19 1.55 -13.52
CA THR A 97 0.68 2.70 -12.75
C THR A 97 -0.48 3.33 -12.00
N ILE A 98 -0.28 3.58 -10.71
CA ILE A 98 -1.19 4.34 -9.85
C ILE A 98 -0.59 5.73 -9.69
N THR A 99 -1.33 6.75 -10.12
CA THR A 99 -0.90 8.15 -9.98
C THR A 99 -1.76 8.85 -8.94
N LEU A 100 -1.12 9.59 -8.03
CA LEU A 100 -1.81 10.44 -7.08
C LEU A 100 -1.28 11.88 -7.19
N THR A 101 -2.16 12.84 -7.03
CA THR A 101 -1.79 14.25 -6.83
C THR A 101 -2.70 14.81 -5.76
N LEU A 102 -2.12 15.14 -4.60
CA LEU A 102 -2.90 15.55 -3.44
C LEU A 102 -2.10 16.50 -2.53
N PRO A 103 -2.78 17.38 -1.78
CA PRO A 103 -2.13 18.19 -0.76
C PRO A 103 -1.65 17.32 0.41
N PHE A 104 -0.72 17.87 1.19
CA PHE A 104 -0.33 17.32 2.49
C PHE A 104 -1.51 17.30 3.48
N PRO A 105 -1.48 16.45 4.53
CA PRO A 105 -2.64 16.24 5.40
C PRO A 105 -3.21 17.48 6.07
N ASP A 106 -2.38 18.48 6.38
CA ASP A 106 -2.79 19.74 7.01
C ASP A 106 -3.18 20.83 6.01
N GLY A 107 -2.89 20.66 4.72
CA GLY A 107 -3.14 21.66 3.67
C GLY A 107 -2.36 22.98 3.87
N ASN A 108 -1.31 22.98 4.68
CA ASN A 108 -0.52 24.18 4.96
C ASN A 108 0.32 24.60 3.74
N GLN A 109 0.75 25.85 3.70
CA GLN A 109 1.59 26.37 2.60
C GLN A 109 3.04 25.86 2.66
N THR A 110 3.43 25.18 3.73
CA THR A 110 4.78 24.62 3.90
C THR A 110 4.74 23.15 4.29
N THR A 111 5.78 22.39 3.96
CA THR A 111 5.95 21.01 4.44
C THR A 111 6.67 20.92 5.79
N GLY A 112 6.82 22.03 6.52
CA GLY A 112 7.62 22.12 7.74
C GLY A 112 7.31 21.03 8.78
N ALA A 113 6.04 20.74 9.00
CA ALA A 113 5.58 19.72 9.94
C ALA A 113 5.94 18.27 9.53
N TYR A 114 6.31 18.05 8.27
CA TYR A 114 6.59 16.74 7.70
C TYR A 114 8.05 16.58 7.24
N VAL A 115 8.92 17.56 7.49
CA VAL A 115 10.34 17.44 7.11
C VAL A 115 10.95 16.20 7.75
N GLY A 116 11.60 15.37 6.94
CA GLY A 116 12.21 14.12 7.39
C GLY A 116 11.24 12.93 7.47
N TYR A 117 9.92 13.16 7.43
CA TYR A 117 8.94 12.08 7.27
C TYR A 117 9.13 11.44 5.90
N SER A 118 8.66 10.20 5.76
CA SER A 118 8.70 9.48 4.50
C SER A 118 7.31 9.25 3.94
N VAL A 119 7.17 9.46 2.64
CA VAL A 119 6.01 9.00 1.88
C VAL A 119 6.15 7.50 1.67
N TYR A 120 5.17 6.74 2.14
CA TYR A 120 5.06 5.31 1.93
C TYR A 120 3.97 5.01 0.90
N ALA A 121 4.26 4.06 0.03
CA ALA A 121 3.31 3.52 -0.93
C ALA A 121 3.49 2.03 -1.05
N GLY A 122 2.42 1.33 -1.42
CA GLY A 122 2.48 -0.09 -1.66
C GLY A 122 1.18 -0.72 -2.08
N GLN A 123 1.27 -1.95 -2.56
CA GLN A 123 0.13 -2.74 -3.00
C GLN A 123 0.17 -4.15 -2.42
N GLY A 124 -0.99 -4.78 -2.49
CA GLY A 124 -1.15 -6.21 -2.26
C GLY A 124 -2.16 -6.75 -3.26
N VAL A 125 -2.04 -8.03 -3.60
CA VAL A 125 -2.90 -8.66 -4.60
C VAL A 125 -3.75 -9.79 -4.05
N TYR A 126 -4.93 -9.95 -4.64
CA TYR A 126 -5.79 -11.10 -4.45
C TYR A 126 -5.43 -12.18 -5.48
N SER A 127 -4.32 -12.87 -5.21
CA SER A 127 -3.78 -13.91 -6.10
C SER A 127 -4.73 -15.09 -6.32
N SER A 128 -4.47 -15.91 -7.34
CA SER A 128 -5.20 -17.17 -7.58
C SER A 128 -5.15 -18.11 -6.36
N ALA A 129 -3.99 -18.22 -5.70
CA ALA A 129 -3.85 -19.02 -4.49
C ALA A 129 -4.72 -18.50 -3.34
N MET A 130 -4.87 -17.18 -3.20
CA MET A 130 -5.76 -16.58 -2.21
C MET A 130 -7.23 -16.80 -2.55
N ARG A 131 -7.60 -16.73 -3.84
CA ARG A 131 -8.95 -17.07 -4.31
C ARG A 131 -9.33 -18.50 -3.95
N GLN A 132 -8.39 -19.44 -4.07
CA GLN A 132 -8.62 -20.82 -3.64
C GLN A 132 -8.88 -20.91 -2.12
N LYS A 133 -8.07 -20.25 -1.29
CA LYS A 133 -8.28 -20.22 0.17
C LYS A 133 -9.66 -19.69 0.56
N VAL A 134 -10.15 -18.67 -0.15
CA VAL A 134 -11.48 -18.10 0.08
C VAL A 134 -12.59 -19.06 -0.35
N ALA A 135 -12.43 -19.72 -1.50
CA ALA A 135 -13.38 -20.75 -1.96
C ALA A 135 -13.45 -21.96 -0.99
N ASP A 136 -12.31 -22.41 -0.47
CA ASP A 136 -12.23 -23.49 0.51
C ASP A 136 -12.91 -23.09 1.81
N ARG A 137 -12.65 -21.86 2.30
CA ARG A 137 -13.33 -21.29 3.48
C ARG A 137 -14.85 -21.25 3.27
N ARG A 138 -15.31 -20.75 2.12
CA ARG A 138 -16.74 -20.65 1.81
C ARG A 138 -17.41 -22.02 1.79
N THR A 139 -16.76 -23.01 1.20
CA THR A 139 -17.23 -24.41 1.22
C THR A 139 -17.35 -24.94 2.65
N ALA A 140 -16.30 -24.76 3.47
CA ALA A 140 -16.32 -25.20 4.87
C ALA A 140 -17.42 -24.51 5.68
N LEU A 141 -17.61 -23.20 5.52
CA LEU A 141 -18.66 -22.44 6.19
C LEU A 141 -20.05 -22.88 5.78
N ASN A 142 -20.29 -23.11 4.49
CA ASN A 142 -21.57 -23.58 3.99
C ASN A 142 -21.93 -24.97 4.54
N ASN A 143 -20.95 -25.86 4.68
CA ASN A 143 -21.17 -27.19 5.25
C ASN A 143 -21.59 -27.15 6.73
N VAL A 144 -21.05 -26.22 7.51
CA VAL A 144 -21.36 -26.11 8.96
C VAL A 144 -22.51 -25.15 9.27
N LYS A 145 -22.95 -24.35 8.29
CA LYS A 145 -23.98 -23.31 8.47
C LYS A 145 -25.30 -23.86 9.03
N PRO A 146 -25.89 -24.96 8.50
CA PRO A 146 -27.17 -25.46 9.02
C PRO A 146 -27.11 -25.78 10.51
N ASP A 147 -26.07 -26.50 10.93
CA ASP A 147 -25.80 -26.88 12.31
C ASP A 147 -25.58 -25.68 13.23
N MET A 148 -24.79 -24.71 12.76
CA MET A 148 -24.45 -23.52 13.54
C MET A 148 -25.65 -22.58 13.71
N VAL A 149 -26.51 -22.48 12.69
CA VAL A 149 -27.77 -21.74 12.77
C VAL A 149 -28.73 -22.42 13.75
N ALA A 150 -28.91 -23.74 13.65
CA ALA A 150 -29.78 -24.50 14.57
C ALA A 150 -29.32 -24.38 16.03
N LYS A 151 -28.01 -24.27 16.28
CA LYS A 151 -27.40 -24.10 17.60
C LYS A 151 -27.34 -22.63 18.07
N GLY A 152 -27.81 -21.66 17.27
CA GLY A 152 -27.74 -20.23 17.59
C GLY A 152 -26.31 -19.67 17.67
N ARG A 153 -25.34 -20.33 17.02
CA ARG A 153 -23.91 -19.97 17.04
C ARG A 153 -23.42 -19.34 15.73
N TRP A 154 -24.27 -19.30 14.69
CA TRP A 154 -23.95 -18.62 13.45
C TRP A 154 -23.78 -17.12 13.70
N ARG A 155 -22.74 -16.54 13.12
CA ARG A 155 -22.50 -15.10 13.22
C ARG A 155 -22.63 -14.45 11.85
N PRO A 156 -23.26 -13.27 11.73
CA PRO A 156 -23.43 -12.59 10.45
C PRO A 156 -22.12 -12.32 9.70
N GLU A 157 -20.99 -12.19 10.38
CA GLU A 157 -19.69 -11.96 9.75
C GLU A 157 -19.20 -13.16 8.91
N PHE A 158 -19.79 -14.35 9.09
CA PHE A 158 -19.52 -15.52 8.26
C PHE A 158 -20.27 -15.51 6.93
N ASP A 159 -21.23 -14.60 6.74
CA ASP A 159 -21.96 -14.46 5.49
C ASP A 159 -21.14 -13.73 4.42
N SER A 160 -20.15 -12.92 4.79
CA SER A 160 -19.20 -12.28 3.85
C SER A 160 -17.78 -12.87 3.95
N ASP A 161 -17.07 -12.81 2.82
CA ASP A 161 -15.63 -13.10 2.74
C ASP A 161 -14.76 -11.83 2.69
N ASP A 162 -15.35 -10.62 2.63
CA ASP A 162 -14.63 -9.37 2.37
C ASP A 162 -13.49 -9.14 3.37
N THR A 163 -13.76 -9.23 4.67
CA THR A 163 -12.73 -9.07 5.71
C THR A 163 -11.60 -10.08 5.57
N TYR A 164 -11.93 -11.32 5.19
CA TYR A 164 -10.93 -12.36 4.99
C TYR A 164 -10.09 -12.09 3.74
N ILE A 165 -10.71 -11.72 2.62
CA ILE A 165 -10.04 -11.30 1.39
C ILE A 165 -9.07 -10.16 1.71
N TRP A 166 -9.53 -9.10 2.38
CA TRP A 166 -8.69 -7.94 2.71
C TRP A 166 -7.51 -8.32 3.60
N SER A 167 -7.72 -9.18 4.59
CA SER A 167 -6.65 -9.69 5.44
C SER A 167 -5.57 -10.44 4.65
N LEU A 168 -5.97 -11.20 3.62
CA LEU A 168 -5.03 -11.91 2.74
C LEU A 168 -4.25 -10.94 1.85
N ILE A 169 -4.93 -9.95 1.26
CA ILE A 169 -4.27 -8.93 0.41
C ILE A 169 -3.26 -8.13 1.24
N GLN A 170 -3.61 -7.74 2.47
CA GLN A 170 -2.68 -7.04 3.34
C GLN A 170 -1.54 -7.93 3.83
N LYS A 171 -1.79 -9.23 4.01
CA LYS A 171 -0.75 -10.21 4.28
C LYS A 171 0.23 -10.34 3.11
N ASP A 172 -0.25 -10.36 1.86
CA ASP A 172 0.63 -10.30 0.67
C ASP A 172 1.53 -9.06 0.70
N MET A 173 0.93 -7.89 0.95
CA MET A 173 1.68 -6.64 1.03
C MET A 173 2.80 -6.71 2.08
N LYS A 174 2.50 -7.21 3.29
CA LYS A 174 3.48 -7.30 4.39
C LYS A 174 4.53 -8.39 4.17
N ASP A 175 4.10 -9.61 3.87
CA ASP A 175 5.00 -10.77 3.75
C ASP A 175 5.98 -10.60 2.57
N ASN A 176 5.57 -9.91 1.51
CA ASN A 176 6.38 -9.66 0.31
C ASN A 176 7.04 -8.27 0.29
N ASN A 177 7.03 -7.54 1.41
CA ASN A 177 7.67 -6.23 1.56
C ASN A 177 7.28 -5.20 0.49
N LYS A 178 6.01 -5.22 0.04
CA LYS A 178 5.49 -4.39 -1.04
C LYS A 178 5.01 -3.00 -0.58
N TYR A 179 5.23 -2.65 0.69
CA TYR A 179 4.91 -1.35 1.27
C TYR A 179 6.16 -0.73 1.86
N GLY A 180 6.60 0.39 1.29
CA GLY A 180 7.88 0.99 1.64
C GLY A 180 7.97 2.46 1.28
N PRO A 181 9.05 3.13 1.73
CA PRO A 181 9.26 4.54 1.47
C PRO A 181 9.61 4.79 0.00
N ILE A 182 9.03 5.84 -0.60
CA ILE A 182 9.29 6.28 -1.98
C ILE A 182 9.82 7.71 -2.08
N LEU A 183 9.77 8.47 -0.98
CA LEU A 183 10.30 9.83 -0.89
C LEU A 183 10.52 10.19 0.59
N THR A 184 11.68 10.75 0.92
CA THR A 184 11.86 11.53 2.15
C THR A 184 11.43 12.96 1.87
N ILE A 185 10.51 13.49 2.67
CA ILE A 185 9.87 14.79 2.42
C ILE A 185 10.88 15.92 2.69
N PRO A 186 11.20 16.74 1.67
CA PRO A 186 12.03 17.92 1.85
C PRO A 186 11.21 19.08 2.42
N PHE A 187 11.91 20.10 2.91
CA PHE A 187 11.29 21.38 3.17
C PHE A 187 10.92 22.07 1.85
N VAL A 188 9.65 22.46 1.72
CA VAL A 188 9.10 23.24 0.62
C VAL A 188 8.20 24.31 1.21
N ASP A 189 8.37 25.54 0.74
CA ASP A 189 7.53 26.69 1.08
C ASP A 189 6.86 27.21 -0.20
N CYS A 190 5.53 27.21 -0.18
CA CYS A 190 4.68 27.63 -1.28
C CYS A 190 4.00 28.98 -0.98
N THR A 191 4.42 29.68 0.07
CA THR A 191 3.92 31.03 0.39
C THR A 191 4.26 31.98 -0.77
N PRO A 192 3.29 32.72 -1.34
CA PRO A 192 3.58 33.72 -2.34
C PRO A 192 4.56 34.75 -1.79
N ALA A 193 5.51 35.21 -2.61
CA ALA A 193 6.29 36.38 -2.26
C ALA A 193 5.31 37.54 -2.01
N GLU A 194 5.46 38.24 -0.89
CA GLU A 194 4.68 39.45 -0.65
C GLU A 194 4.92 40.42 -1.81
N THR A 195 3.91 40.62 -2.66
CA THR A 195 3.91 41.73 -3.59
C THR A 195 3.83 42.99 -2.74
N GLY A 196 5.01 43.55 -2.43
CA GLY A 196 5.11 44.81 -1.72
C GLY A 196 4.22 45.84 -2.39
N GLY A 197 3.19 46.28 -1.68
CA GLY A 197 2.41 47.46 -2.02
C GLY A 197 3.32 48.68 -1.89
N GLY A 198 4.01 49.01 -2.97
CA GLY A 198 4.75 50.25 -3.08
C GLY A 198 3.86 51.34 -3.67
N GLY A 199 3.59 52.39 -2.89
CA GLY A 199 3.15 53.70 -3.37
C GLY A 199 1.67 53.99 -3.23
#